data_AF-A0A397TSL1-F1
#
_entry.id   AF-A0A397TSL1-F1
#
_cell.length_a   1.000
_cell.length_b   1.000
_cell.length_c   1.000
_cell.angle_alpha   90.00
_cell.angle_beta   90.00
_cell.angle_gamma   90.00
#
_symmetry.space_group_name_H-M   'P 1'
#
loop_
_entity.id
_entity.type
_entity.pdbx_description
1 polymer ?
#
loop_
_entity_poly.entity_id
_entity_poly.type
_entity_poly.pdbx_seq_one_letter_code
_entity_poly.pdbx_strand_id
1 'polypeptide(L)' 'MKFTTTKFAITIFMLLAYVAIISQAIGIKNGGYIAEFQEKHKKLMGDLRSSIDELDHRMEVFKKRMAFYHKIKATV' A
#
# COMPACT_ATOMS: atom_id res chain seq x y z
N MET A 1 3.43 17.69 -3.26
CA MET A 1 3.06 16.29 -3.60
C MET A 1 2.90 15.32 -2.42
N LYS A 2 3.13 15.70 -1.15
CA LYS A 2 2.95 14.76 -0.01
C LYS A 2 1.48 14.36 0.25
N PHE A 3 0.51 15.19 -0.11
CA PHE A 3 -0.90 14.98 0.26
C PHE A 3 -1.64 13.95 -0.61
N THR A 4 -1.25 13.79 -1.88
CA THR A 4 -1.91 12.89 -2.83
C THR A 4 -1.50 11.44 -2.65
N THR A 5 -0.21 11.17 -2.36
CA THR A 5 0.28 9.81 -2.14
C THR A 5 -0.31 9.20 -0.85
N THR A 6 -0.44 9.99 0.22
CA THR A 6 -1.07 9.55 1.47
C THR A 6 -2.54 9.22 1.27
N LYS A 7 -3.30 10.04 0.53
CA LYS A 7 -4.70 9.75 0.21
C LYS A 7 -4.84 8.50 -0.64
N PHE A 8 -3.97 8.31 -1.63
CA PHE A 8 -3.98 7.12 -2.49
C PHE A 8 -3.72 5.83 -1.69
N ALA A 9 -2.70 5.83 -0.83
CA ALA A 9 -2.39 4.69 0.03
C ALA A 9 -3.53 4.37 1.02
N ILE A 10 -4.14 5.41 1.61
CA ILE A 10 -5.31 5.26 2.51
C ILE A 10 -6.51 4.68 1.75
N THR A 11 -6.77 5.13 0.52
CA THR A 11 -7.87 4.62 -0.31
C THR A 11 -7.68 3.15 -0.67
N ILE A 12 -6.45 2.74 -1.02
CA ILE A 12 -6.14 1.33 -1.27
C ILE A 12 -6.33 0.49 0.00
N PHE A 13 -5.87 0.99 1.16
CA PHE A 13 -6.07 0.31 2.43
C PHE A 13 -7.56 0.13 2.79
N MET A 14 -8.37 1.17 2.58
CA MET A 14 -9.82 1.10 2.83
C MET A 14 -10.52 0.11 1.89
N LEU A 15 -10.16 0.09 0.60
CA LEU A 15 -10.70 -0.88 -0.37
C LEU A 15 -10.39 -2.32 0.03
N LEU A 16 -9.17 -2.59 0.51
CA LEU A 16 -8.78 -3.93 0.91
C LEU A 16 -9.39 -4.39 2.23
N ALA A 17 -9.57 -3.45 3.17
CA ALA A 17 -10.33 -3.70 4.39
C ALA A 17 -11.80 -4.04 4.04
N TYR A 18 -12.39 -3.33 3.08
CA TYR A 18 -13.75 -3.59 2.61
C TYR A 18 -13.89 -4.97 1.96
N VAL A 19 -12.96 -5.34 1.07
CA VAL A 19 -12.92 -6.70 0.48
C VAL A 19 -12.77 -7.77 1.55
N ALA A 20 -11.94 -7.54 2.58
CA ALA A 20 -11.79 -8.47 3.70
C ALA A 20 -13.11 -8.76 4.42
N ILE A 21 -13.85 -7.68 4.74
CA ILE A 21 -15.11 -7.75 5.49
C ILE A 21 -16.18 -8.49 4.68
N ILE A 22 -16.31 -8.17 3.39
CA ILE A 22 -17.28 -8.84 2.51
C ILE A 22 -16.98 -10.32 2.38
N SER A 23 -15.72 -10.69 2.17
CA SER A 23 -15.35 -12.09 2.01
C SER A 23 -15.48 -12.90 3.30
N GLN A 24 -15.23 -12.30 4.48
CA GLN A 24 -15.56 -12.94 5.76
C GLN A 24 -17.07 -13.11 5.92
N ALA A 25 -17.87 -12.10 5.58
CA ALA A 25 -19.34 -12.17 5.65
C ALA A 25 -19.91 -13.26 4.72
N ILE A 26 -19.36 -13.42 3.52
CA ILE A 26 -19.74 -14.48 2.57
C ILE A 26 -19.27 -15.86 3.07
N GLY A 27 -18.05 -15.96 3.61
CA GLY A 27 -17.47 -17.20 4.14
C GLY A 27 -18.22 -17.75 5.37
N ILE A 28 -18.71 -16.87 6.26
CA ILE A 28 -19.58 -17.21 7.40
C ILE A 28 -20.93 -17.75 6.91
N LYS A 29 -21.48 -17.17 5.84
CA LYS A 29 -22.77 -17.58 5.28
C LYS A 29 -22.72 -18.94 4.57
N ASN A 30 -21.54 -19.35 4.08
CA ASN A 30 -21.34 -20.58 3.29
C ASN A 30 -20.54 -21.69 4.03
N GLY A 31 -20.23 -21.52 5.31
CA GLY A 31 -19.90 -22.64 6.21
C GLY A 31 -18.55 -23.36 6.03
N GLY A 32 -17.48 -22.73 5.51
CA GLY A 32 -16.19 -23.44 5.49
C GLY A 32 -14.93 -22.73 4.97
N TYR A 33 -15.03 -21.60 4.26
CA TYR A 33 -13.88 -20.99 3.58
C TYR A 33 -13.13 -19.91 4.37
N ILE A 34 -13.48 -19.69 5.64
CA ILE A 34 -13.01 -18.51 6.39
C ILE A 34 -11.51 -18.57 6.69
N ALA A 35 -10.98 -19.73 7.11
CA ALA A 35 -9.59 -19.84 7.53
C ALA A 35 -8.61 -19.66 6.36
N GLU A 36 -8.83 -20.37 5.24
CA GLU A 36 -8.01 -20.23 4.03
C GLU A 36 -8.12 -18.82 3.43
N PHE A 37 -9.32 -18.23 3.47
CA PHE A 37 -9.52 -16.85 3.06
C PHE A 37 -8.75 -15.86 3.96
N GLN A 38 -8.84 -16.01 5.28
CA GLN A 38 -8.13 -15.17 6.23
C GLN A 38 -6.61 -15.27 6.06
N GLU A 39 -6.08 -16.47 5.80
CA GLU A 39 -4.65 -16.68 5.55
C GLU A 39 -4.19 -16.01 4.24
N LYS A 40 -4.93 -16.23 3.13
CA LYS A 40 -4.65 -15.58 1.86
C LYS A 40 -4.76 -14.06 1.94
N HIS A 41 -5.76 -13.55 2.65
CA HIS A 41 -5.96 -12.12 2.87
C HIS A 41 -4.82 -11.52 3.68
N LYS A 42 -4.42 -12.16 4.78
CA LYS A 42 -3.27 -11.74 5.60
C LYS A 42 -1.98 -11.68 4.77
N LYS A 43 -1.74 -12.68 3.92
CA LYS A 43 -0.59 -12.69 3.01
C LYS A 43 -0.64 -11.53 2.01
N LEU A 44 -1.77 -11.34 1.32
CA LEU A 44 -1.97 -10.26 0.36
C LEU A 44 -1.73 -8.87 0.99
N MET A 45 -2.24 -8.66 2.21
CA MET A 45 -2.03 -7.40 2.95
C MET A 45 -0.57 -7.20 3.35
N GLY A 46 0.14 -8.28 3.70
CA GLY A 46 1.58 -8.25 3.97
C GLY A 46 2.39 -7.87 2.72
N ASP A 47 2.13 -8.53 1.59
CA ASP A 47 2.80 -8.28 0.32
C ASP A 47 2.55 -6.83 -0.16
N LEU A 48 1.32 -6.35 0.00
CA LEU A 48 0.99 -4.98 -0.35
C LEU A 48 1.71 -3.97 0.55
N ARG A 49 1.73 -4.19 1.86
CA ARG A 49 2.46 -3.32 2.79
C ARG A 49 3.92 -3.22 2.39
N SER A 50 4.57 -4.36 2.12
CA SER A 50 5.95 -4.40 1.63
C SER A 50 6.13 -3.59 0.34
N SER A 51 5.18 -3.68 -0.60
CA SER A 51 5.23 -2.93 -1.85
C SER A 51 5.08 -1.41 -1.64
N ILE A 52 4.24 -1.00 -0.69
CA ILE A 52 4.07 0.41 -0.31
C ILE A 52 5.36 0.94 0.32
N ASP A 53 5.96 0.19 1.25
CA ASP A 53 7.21 0.57 1.92
C ASP A 53 8.35 0.74 0.90
N GLU A 54 8.44 -0.13 -0.11
CA GLU A 54 9.41 0.00 -1.20
C GLU A 54 9.15 1.23 -2.07
N LEU A 55 7.89 1.52 -2.39
CA LEU A 55 7.48 2.71 -3.14
C LEU A 55 7.87 4.00 -2.40
N ASP A 56 7.61 4.06 -1.09
CA ASP A 56 7.99 5.18 -0.25
C ASP A 56 9.52 5.36 -0.22
N HIS A 57 10.27 4.27 -0.05
CA HIS A 57 11.73 4.31 -0.10
C HIS A 57 12.26 4.85 -1.44
N ARG A 58 11.75 4.33 -2.57
CA ARG A 58 12.12 4.81 -3.91
C ARG A 58 11.79 6.28 -4.10
N MET A 59 10.65 6.75 -3.58
CA MET A 59 10.27 8.17 -3.61
C MET A 59 11.22 9.04 -2.77
N GLU A 60 11.69 8.57 -1.61
CA GLU A 60 12.68 9.30 -0.82
C GLU A 60 14.02 9.43 -1.56
N VAL A 61 14.51 8.35 -2.15
CA VAL A 61 15.74 8.36 -2.97
C VAL A 61 15.58 9.34 -4.14
N PHE A 62 14.43 9.31 -4.82
CA PHE A 62 14.14 10.24 -5.91
C PHE A 62 14.16 11.71 -5.46
N LYS A 63 13.55 12.03 -4.31
CA LYS A 63 13.58 13.39 -3.74
C LYS A 63 15.00 13.86 -3.44
N LYS A 64 15.84 12.98 -2.85
CA LYS A 64 17.25 13.29 -2.57
C LYS A 64 18.03 13.58 -3.85
N ARG A 65 17.83 12.77 -4.89
CA ARG A 65 18.45 12.99 -6.22
C ARG A 65 18.00 14.30 -6.85
N MET A 66 16.70 14.60 -6.82
CA MET A 66 16.17 15.87 -7.33
C MET A 66 16.75 17.08 -6.59
N ALA A 67 16.85 17.02 -5.27
CA ALA A 67 17.47 18.09 -4.47
C ALA A 67 18.96 18.29 -4.83
N PHE A 68 19.70 17.20 -5.05
CA PHE A 68 21.09 17.25 -5.50
C PHE A 68 21.23 17.90 -6.88
N TYR A 69 20.42 17.49 -7.87
CA TYR A 69 20.43 18.11 -9.20
C TYR A 69 20.05 19.59 -9.16
N HIS A 70 19.09 19.97 -8.33
CA HIS A 70 18.70 21.37 -8.18
C HIS A 70 19.81 22.22 -7.55
N LYS A 71 20.57 21.66 -6.60
CA LYS A 71 21.75 22.31 -6.01
C LYS A 71 22.86 22.50 -7.04
N ILE A 72 23.15 21.49 -7.85
CA ILE A 72 24.15 21.59 -8.93
C ILE A 72 23.74 22.64 -9.96
N LYS A 73 22.49 22.63 -10.44
CA LYS A 73 22.00 23.62 -11.41
C LYS A 73 21.98 25.06 -10.89
N ALA A 74 21.90 25.26 -9.57
CA ALA A 74 21.99 26.58 -8.96
C ALA A 74 23.44 27.05 -8.72
N THR A 75 24.43 26.17 -8.91
CA THR A 75 25.86 26.47 -8.73
C THR A 75 26.56 26.77 -10.07
N VAL A 76 25.87 26.56 -11.21
CA VAL A 76 26.31 26.94 -12.57
C VAL A 76 25.52 28.18 -13.00
#